data_AF-A0A850CC12-F1
#
_entry.id   AF-A0A850CC12-F1
#
_cell.length_a   1.000
_cell.length_b   1.000
_cell.length_c   1.000
_cell.angle_alpha   90.00
_cell.angle_beta   90.00
_cell.angle_gamma   90.00
#
_symmetry.space_group_name_H-M   'P 1'
#
loop_
_entity.id
_entity.type
_entity.pdbx_description
1 polymer ?
#
loop_
_entity_poly.entity_id
_entity_poly.type
_entity_poly.pdbx_seq_one_letter_code
_entity_poly.pdbx_strand_id
1 'polypeptide(L)'
;MSGSPTARLRLLGILFWLAGGAVLTLGWMGMAELAYVDGQMPFLVSGGAAGLALVLIGSTLVVMSALFDAAERTAQRTAELLKQAADEAVEAAAAAERAAKAETEKTEEKAAAAKAD
;
A
#
# COMPACT_ATOMS: atom_id res chain seq x y z
N MET A 1 21.88 -0.82 4.53
CA MET A 1 20.52 -1.41 4.62
C MET A 1 19.53 -0.38 5.17
N SER A 2 19.14 0.63 4.39
CA SER A 2 17.99 1.46 4.74
C SER A 2 16.77 0.95 3.98
N GLY A 3 16.16 -0.13 4.48
CA GLY A 3 14.89 -0.63 3.94
C GLY A 3 13.79 0.43 4.10
N SER A 4 12.79 0.41 3.20
CA SER A 4 11.63 1.30 3.26
C SER A 4 11.00 1.29 4.67
N PRO A 5 10.36 2.39 5.11
CA PRO A 5 9.70 2.44 6.41
C PRO A 5 8.75 1.25 6.66
N THR A 6 8.03 0.82 5.64
CA THR A 6 7.12 -0.34 5.68
C THR A 6 7.86 -1.66 5.87
N ALA A 7 9.02 -1.83 5.24
CA ALA A 7 9.87 -3.02 5.43
C ALA A 7 10.38 -3.13 6.87
N ARG A 8 10.72 -1.99 7.51
CA ARG A 8 11.12 -1.97 8.93
C ARG A 8 9.96 -2.35 9.84
N LEU A 9 8.76 -1.80 9.60
CA LEU A 9 7.55 -2.15 10.36
C LEU A 9 7.23 -3.63 10.24
N ARG A 10 7.33 -4.20 9.02
CA ARG A 10 7.11 -5.61 8.78
C ARG A 10 8.11 -6.49 9.52
N LEU A 11 9.40 -6.13 9.49
CA LEU A 11 10.45 -6.88 10.19
C LEU A 11 10.26 -6.83 11.71
N LEU A 12 9.91 -5.66 12.25
CA LEU A 12 9.59 -5.51 13.67
C LEU A 12 8.34 -6.33 14.05
N GLY A 13 7.32 -6.31 13.20
CA GLY A 13 6.11 -7.11 13.40
C GLY A 13 6.38 -8.62 13.41
N ILE A 14 7.18 -9.12 12.47
CA ILE A 14 7.62 -10.53 12.44
C ILE A 14 8.42 -10.88 13.70
N LEU A 15 9.33 -10.00 14.12
CA LEU A 15 10.12 -10.22 15.33
C LEU A 15 9.23 -10.34 16.57
N PHE A 16 8.25 -9.43 16.73
CA PHE A 16 7.30 -9.47 17.84
C PHE A 16 6.41 -10.71 17.80
N TRP A 17 5.98 -11.12 16.60
CA TRP A 17 5.18 -12.33 16.41
C TRP A 17 5.94 -13.59 16.81
N LEU A 18 7.19 -13.73 16.36
CA LEU A 18 8.06 -14.86 16.72
C LEU A 18 8.42 -14.83 18.21
N ALA A 19 8.75 -13.67 18.76
CA ALA A 19 9.03 -13.52 20.18
C ALA A 19 7.82 -13.89 21.05
N GLY A 20 6.61 -13.45 20.66
CA GLY A 20 5.38 -13.83 21.34
C GLY A 20 5.12 -15.34 21.31
N GLY A 21 5.32 -15.98 20.16
CA GLY A 21 5.23 -17.44 20.02
C GLY A 21 6.25 -18.19 20.90
N ALA A 22 7.47 -17.69 21.00
CA ALA A 22 8.50 -18.24 21.89
C ALA A 22 8.09 -18.11 23.36
N VAL A 23 7.60 -16.93 23.78
CA VAL A 23 7.13 -16.70 25.16
C VAL A 23 5.95 -17.60 25.52
N LEU A 24 4.99 -17.81 24.59
CA LEU A 24 3.90 -18.76 24.77
C LEU A 24 4.40 -20.19 24.98
N THR A 25 5.36 -20.62 24.16
CA THR A 25 5.93 -21.97 24.24
C THR A 25 6.67 -22.20 25.55
N LEU A 26 7.49 -21.23 25.98
CA LEU A 26 8.22 -21.30 27.25
C LEU A 26 7.28 -21.24 28.46
N GLY A 27 6.26 -20.37 28.40
CA GLY A 27 5.23 -20.30 29.44
C GLY A 27 4.45 -21.60 29.57
N TRP A 28 4.12 -22.25 28.46
CA TRP A 28 3.48 -23.56 28.45
C TRP A 28 4.37 -24.65 29.05
N MET A 29 5.65 -24.71 28.67
CA MET A 29 6.60 -25.69 29.23
C MET A 29 6.72 -25.55 30.74
N GLY A 30 6.93 -24.33 31.25
CA GLY A 30 7.05 -24.09 32.70
C GLY A 30 5.76 -24.40 33.46
N MET A 31 4.60 -24.17 32.84
CA MET A 31 3.30 -24.55 33.40
C MET A 31 3.10 -26.06 33.45
N ALA A 32 3.46 -26.77 32.37
CA ALA A 32 3.27 -28.21 32.24
C ALA A 32 4.12 -29.05 33.20
N GLU A 33 5.21 -28.48 33.73
CA GLU A 33 6.06 -29.11 34.75
C GLU A 33 5.41 -29.12 36.15
N LEU A 34 4.33 -28.35 36.37
CA LEU A 34 3.69 -28.20 37.68
C LEU A 34 2.40 -29.02 37.80
N ALA A 35 2.36 -29.94 38.76
CA ALA A 35 1.21 -30.81 39.02
C ALA A 35 0.04 -30.16 39.79
N TYR A 36 0.23 -28.94 40.33
CA TYR A 36 -0.78 -28.24 41.12
C TYR A 36 -1.14 -26.89 40.50
N VAL A 37 -2.44 -26.58 40.53
CA VAL A 37 -3.06 -25.46 39.78
C VAL A 37 -2.54 -24.09 40.22
N ASP A 38 -2.34 -23.87 41.52
CA ASP A 38 -1.89 -22.56 42.02
C ASP A 38 -0.50 -22.17 41.50
N GLY A 39 0.37 -23.15 41.23
CA GLY A 39 1.68 -22.93 40.64
C GLY A 39 1.63 -22.60 39.14
N GLN A 40 0.55 -22.97 38.46
CA GLN A 40 0.38 -22.76 37.02
C GLN A 40 -0.06 -21.32 36.69
N MET A 41 -0.83 -20.69 37.58
CA MET A 41 -1.42 -19.36 37.36
C MET A 41 -0.37 -18.27 37.01
N PRO A 42 0.79 -18.19 37.68
CA PRO A 42 1.84 -17.24 37.30
C PRO A 42 2.35 -17.43 35.87
N PHE A 43 2.51 -18.67 35.40
CA PHE A 43 2.97 -18.98 34.03
C PHE A 43 1.91 -18.65 32.98
N LEU A 44 0.63 -18.86 33.28
CA LEU A 44 -0.47 -18.48 32.39
C LEU A 44 -0.57 -16.96 32.24
N VAL A 45 -0.40 -16.20 33.33
CA VAL A 45 -0.45 -14.74 33.27
C VAL A 45 0.80 -14.17 32.61
N SER A 46 2.00 -14.61 33.01
CA SER A 46 3.26 -14.04 32.50
C SER A 46 3.65 -14.55 31.11
N GLY A 47 3.49 -15.84 30.83
CA GLY A 47 3.80 -16.44 29.53
C GLY A 47 2.64 -16.42 28.55
N GLY A 48 1.43 -16.72 29.04
CA GLY A 48 0.21 -16.72 28.24
C GLY A 48 -0.21 -15.32 27.81
N ALA A 49 -0.55 -14.44 28.76
CA ALA A 49 -1.08 -13.11 28.43
C ALA A 49 -0.04 -12.21 27.76
N ALA A 50 1.21 -12.20 28.25
CA ALA A 50 2.27 -11.40 27.60
C ALA A 50 2.63 -11.94 26.22
N GLY A 51 2.76 -13.27 26.06
CA GLY A 51 3.03 -13.89 24.78
C GLY A 51 1.93 -13.60 23.76
N LEU A 52 0.66 -13.71 24.16
CA LEU A 52 -0.49 -13.37 23.32
C LEU A 52 -0.48 -11.88 22.91
N ALA A 53 -0.20 -10.97 23.85
CA ALA A 53 -0.10 -9.55 23.54
C ALA A 53 0.99 -9.26 22.51
N LEU A 54 2.18 -9.89 22.63
CA LEU A 54 3.24 -9.78 21.63
C LEU A 54 2.81 -10.31 20.26
N VAL A 55 2.14 -11.48 20.21
CA VAL A 55 1.63 -12.04 18.95
C VAL A 55 0.63 -11.10 18.29
N LEU A 56 -0.30 -10.52 19.05
CA LEU A 56 -1.32 -9.59 18.52
C LEU A 56 -0.68 -8.30 18.01
N ILE A 57 0.25 -7.71 18.77
CA ILE A 57 0.98 -6.51 18.35
C ILE A 57 1.80 -6.80 17.08
N GLY A 58 2.55 -7.90 17.07
CA GLY A 58 3.35 -8.32 15.92
C GLY A 58 2.49 -8.53 14.67
N SER A 59 1.38 -9.25 14.81
CA SER A 59 0.41 -9.48 13.71
C SER A 59 -0.15 -8.17 13.18
N THR A 60 -0.56 -7.26 14.07
CA THR A 60 -1.11 -5.96 13.71
C THR A 60 -0.09 -5.12 12.92
N LEU A 61 1.18 -5.10 13.36
CA LEU A 61 2.25 -4.40 12.65
C LEU A 61 2.48 -4.97 11.24
N VAL A 62 2.47 -6.30 11.09
CA VAL A 62 2.60 -6.95 9.77
C VAL A 62 1.42 -6.58 8.86
N VAL A 63 0.19 -6.68 9.35
CA VAL A 63 -1.01 -6.32 8.58
C VAL A 63 -0.99 -4.84 8.19
N MET A 64 -0.65 -3.95 9.12
CA MET A 64 -0.56 -2.52 8.84
C MET A 64 0.49 -2.21 7.77
N SER A 65 1.66 -2.87 7.84
CA SER A 65 2.70 -2.72 6.81
C SER A 65 2.20 -3.14 5.42
N ALA A 66 1.44 -4.23 5.34
CA ALA A 66 0.87 -4.71 4.09
C ALA A 66 -0.22 -3.78 3.55
N LEU A 67 -1.05 -3.20 4.43
CA LEU A 67 -2.07 -2.22 4.06
C LEU A 67 -1.44 -0.93 3.52
N PHE A 68 -0.40 -0.42 4.16
CA PHE A 68 0.31 0.76 3.66
C PHE A 68 0.97 0.52 2.31
N ASP A 69 1.65 -0.63 2.14
CA ASP A 69 2.24 -1.01 0.85
C ASP A 69 1.16 -1.13 -0.25
N ALA A 70 -0.01 -1.69 0.09
CA ALA A 70 -1.13 -1.82 -0.85
C ALA A 70 -1.75 -0.47 -1.22
N ALA A 71 -1.91 0.42 -0.25
CA ALA A 71 -2.42 1.77 -0.44
C ALA A 71 -1.50 2.58 -1.36
N GLU A 72 -0.19 2.52 -1.14
CA GLU A 72 0.80 3.23 -1.94
C GLU A 72 0.82 2.72 -3.39
N ARG A 73 0.76 1.39 -3.59
CA ARG A 73 0.64 0.79 -4.94
C ARG A 73 -0.64 1.21 -5.65
N THR A 74 -1.75 1.31 -4.92
CA THR A 74 -3.03 1.74 -5.49
C THR A 74 -2.97 3.20 -5.89
N ALA A 75 -2.45 4.08 -5.04
CA ALA A 75 -2.28 5.50 -5.32
C ALA A 75 -1.39 5.73 -6.56
N GLN A 76 -0.28 4.99 -6.67
CA GLN A 76 0.62 5.06 -7.84
C GLN A 76 -0.09 4.65 -9.14
N ARG A 77 -0.87 3.57 -9.11
CA ARG A 77 -1.64 3.14 -10.29
C ARG A 77 -2.68 4.17 -10.69
N THR A 78 -3.41 4.74 -9.74
CA THR A 78 -4.41 5.77 -10.03
C THR A 78 -3.77 7.03 -10.61
N ALA A 79 -2.62 7.46 -10.07
CA ALA A 79 -1.89 8.61 -10.58
C ALA A 79 -1.39 8.38 -12.02
N GLU A 80 -0.89 7.19 -12.33
CA GLU A 80 -0.44 6.82 -13.67
C GLU A 80 -1.60 6.84 -14.68
N LEU A 81 -2.76 6.28 -14.32
CA LEU A 81 -3.95 6.31 -15.19
C LEU A 81 -4.46 7.73 -15.41
N LEU A 82 -4.47 8.57 -14.36
CA LEU A 82 -4.85 9.98 -14.47
C LEU A 82 -3.90 10.75 -15.41
N LYS A 83 -2.60 10.47 -15.32
CA LYS A 83 -1.60 11.07 -16.20
C LYS A 83 -1.82 10.67 -17.65
N GLN A 84 -2.05 9.38 -17.92
CA GLN A 84 -2.33 8.88 -19.28
C GLN A 84 -3.58 9.54 -19.87
N ALA A 85 -4.67 9.61 -19.09
CA ALA A 85 -5.89 10.28 -19.54
C ALA A 85 -5.69 11.79 -19.81
N ALA A 86 -4.85 12.46 -19.00
CA ALA A 86 -4.51 13.85 -19.22
C ALA A 86 -3.69 14.06 -20.51
N ASP A 87 -2.69 13.20 -20.75
CA ASP A 87 -1.85 13.23 -21.96
C ASP A 87 -2.71 13.00 -23.22
N GLU A 88 -3.63 12.03 -23.18
CA GLU A 88 -4.59 11.78 -24.27
C GLU A 88 -5.51 12.98 -24.55
N ALA A 89 -6.00 13.66 -23.50
CA ALA A 89 -6.84 14.84 -23.65
C ALA A 89 -6.09 16.02 -24.28
N VAL A 90 -4.81 16.20 -23.93
CA VAL A 90 -3.94 17.21 -24.53
C VAL A 90 -3.72 16.93 -26.01
N GLU A 91 -3.42 15.69 -26.38
CA GLU A 91 -3.25 15.30 -27.78
C GLU A 91 -4.54 15.47 -28.60
N ALA A 92 -5.69 15.11 -28.03
CA ALA A 92 -6.99 15.32 -28.67
C ALA A 92 -7.30 16.81 -28.88
N ALA A 93 -7.01 17.67 -27.90
CA ALA A 93 -7.17 19.12 -28.02
C ALA A 93 -6.24 19.70 -29.10
N ALA A 94 -4.98 19.28 -29.13
CA ALA A 94 -4.03 19.70 -30.16
C ALA A 94 -4.47 19.24 -31.56
N ALA A 95 -5.02 18.03 -31.70
CA ALA A 95 -5.57 17.55 -32.96
C ALA A 95 -6.80 18.37 -33.41
N ALA A 96 -7.70 18.70 -32.49
CA ALA A 96 -8.86 19.54 -32.77
C ALA A 96 -8.45 20.96 -33.21
N GLU A 97 -7.45 21.55 -32.56
CA GLU A 97 -6.91 22.86 -32.95
C GLU A 97 -6.30 22.82 -34.37
N ARG A 98 -5.53 21.77 -34.70
CA ARG A 98 -4.97 21.58 -36.04
C ARG A 98 -6.06 21.45 -37.11
N ALA A 99 -7.12 20.71 -36.81
CA ALA A 99 -8.26 20.55 -37.72
C ALA A 99 -8.99 21.89 -37.96
N ALA A 100 -9.22 22.67 -36.91
CA ALA A 100 -9.86 23.99 -37.01
C ALA A 100 -9.04 24.98 -37.85
N LYS A 101 -7.71 24.99 -37.68
CA LYS A 101 -6.81 25.83 -38.50
C LYS A 101 -6.87 25.44 -39.98
N ALA A 102 -6.80 24.15 -40.29
CA ALA A 102 -6.88 23.65 -41.66
C ALA A 102 -8.22 24.00 -42.35
N GLU A 103 -9.33 23.96 -41.61
CA GLU A 103 -10.64 24.35 -42.14
C GLU A 103 -10.74 25.86 -42.42
N THR A 104 -10.09 26.67 -41.57
CA THR A 104 -10.04 28.13 -41.72
C THR A 104 -9.23 28.51 -42.97
N GLU A 105 -8.03 27.95 -43.12
CA GLU A 105 -7.16 28.17 -44.30
C GLU A 105 -7.88 27.80 -45.60
N LYS A 106 -8.57 26.66 -45.62
CA LYS A 106 -9.34 26.20 -46.79
C LYS A 106 -10.50 27.14 -47.14
N THR A 107 -11.12 27.75 -46.13
CA THR A 107 -12.21 28.71 -46.31
C THR A 107 -11.69 30.03 -46.87
N GLU A 108 -10.55 30.50 -46.37
CA GLU A 108 -9.88 31.72 -46.86
C GLU A 108 -9.40 31.58 -48.31
N GLU A 109 -8.81 30.44 -48.68
CA GLU A 109 -8.37 30.15 -50.05
C GLU A 109 -9.56 30.19 -51.03
N LYS A 110 -10.68 29.56 -50.65
CA LYS A 110 -11.90 29.55 -51.46
C LYS A 110 -12.51 30.96 -51.61
N ALA A 111 -12.46 31.78 -50.55
CA ALA A 111 -12.93 33.15 -50.59
C ALA A 111 -12.05 34.08 -51.44
N ALA A 112 -10.74 33.82 -51.48
CA ALA A 112 -9.81 34.52 -52.36
C ALA A 112 -10.03 34.17 -53.84
N ALA A 113 -10.26 32.89 -54.16
CA ALA A 113 -10.57 32.44 -55.52
C ALA A 113 -11.88 33.06 -56.05
N ALA A 114 -12.92 33.15 -55.21
CA ALA A 114 -14.20 33.74 -55.60
C ALA A 114 -14.18 35.26 -55.80
N LYS A 115 -13.13 35.96 -55.37
CA LYS A 115 -12.94 37.40 -55.60
C LYS A 115 -12.09 37.72 -56.84
N ALA A 116 -11.51 36.71 -57.48
CA ALA A 116 -10.66 36.87 -58.66
C ALA A 116 -11.39 36.59 -59.99
N ASP A 117 -12.63 36.08 -59.92
CA ASP A 117 -13.63 36.04 -61.00
C ASP A 117 -14.53 37.29 -60.96
#